data_AF-A0A957V4U2-F1
#
_entry.id   AF-A0A957V4U2-F1
#
_cell.length_a   1.000
_cell.length_b   1.000
_cell.length_c   1.000
_cell.angle_alpha   90.00
_cell.angle_beta   90.00
_cell.angle_gamma   90.00
#
_symmetry.space_group_name_H-M   'P 1'
#
loop_
_entity.id
_entity.type
_entity.pdbx_description
1 polymer ?
#
loop_
_entity_poly.entity_id
_entity_poly.type
_entity_poly.pdbx_seq_one_letter_code
_entity_poly.pdbx_strand_id
1 'polypeptide(L)'
;DYGMLLDRFKKGEFAYFVDGPWAIDELRSALGDNLAVAQLPAGPAGPAQPWLTADGVFINPTVAPEQQTLALDFARFLTGAESGAAIAQVGRRLPANRNAALGDDAILQGFARQAAAAQPMPGLPEMAQAWGYGGDMFVKVVDGDADPAATVRETAALINDANGK
;
A
#
# COMPACT_ATOMS: atom_id res chain seq x y z
N ASP A 1 0.20 16.34 3.93
CA ASP A 1 -0.34 15.63 5.10
C ASP A 1 -1.50 14.74 4.65
N TYR A 2 -1.43 13.44 4.93
CA TYR A 2 -2.46 12.46 4.55
C TYR A 2 -3.82 12.74 5.20
N GLY A 3 -3.87 13.03 6.50
CA GLY A 3 -5.12 13.23 7.22
C GLY A 3 -5.89 14.44 6.70
N MET A 4 -5.17 15.52 6.39
CA MET A 4 -5.75 16.70 5.75
C MET A 4 -6.35 16.38 4.36
N LEU A 5 -5.66 15.59 3.53
CA LEU A 5 -6.17 15.22 2.21
C LEU A 5 -7.42 14.35 2.31
N LEU A 6 -7.42 13.38 3.22
CA LEU A 6 -8.57 12.53 3.51
C LEU A 6 -9.78 13.36 3.96
N ASP A 7 -9.59 14.32 4.87
CA ASP A 7 -10.64 15.22 5.35
C ASP A 7 -11.24 16.09 4.23
N ARG A 8 -10.40 16.62 3.35
CA ARG A 8 -10.84 17.44 2.21
C ARG A 8 -11.59 16.61 1.17
N PHE A 9 -11.16 15.37 0.92
CA PHE A 9 -11.88 14.47 0.02
C PHE A 9 -13.26 14.11 0.57
N LYS A 10 -13.38 13.83 1.89
CA LYS A 10 -14.69 13.63 2.54
C LYS A 10 -15.63 14.83 2.41
N LYS A 11 -15.09 16.05 2.32
CA LYS A 11 -15.85 17.30 2.10
C LYS A 11 -16.18 17.56 0.63
N GLY A 12 -15.76 16.69 -0.28
CA GLY A 12 -15.99 16.86 -1.72
C GLY A 12 -15.13 17.95 -2.37
N GLU A 13 -14.03 18.36 -1.73
CA GLU A 13 -13.13 19.39 -2.28
C GLU A 13 -12.34 18.87 -3.49
N PHE A 14 -12.22 17.55 -3.64
CA PHE A 14 -11.58 16.90 -4.78
C PHE A 14 -12.45 15.75 -5.30
N ALA A 15 -12.47 15.54 -6.62
CA ALA A 15 -13.20 14.44 -7.24
C ALA A 15 -12.49 13.08 -7.13
N TYR A 16 -11.16 13.09 -6.94
CA TYR A 16 -10.32 11.90 -6.88
C TYR A 16 -9.37 11.97 -5.70
N PHE A 17 -9.12 10.82 -5.09
CA PHE A 17 -8.13 10.64 -4.04
C PHE A 17 -7.40 9.31 -4.25
N VAL A 18 -6.07 9.37 -4.38
CA VAL A 18 -5.22 8.19 -4.54
C VAL A 18 -4.88 7.67 -3.16
N ASP A 19 -5.47 6.52 -2.81
CA ASP A 19 -5.35 5.93 -1.47
C ASP A 19 -5.48 4.41 -1.52
N GLY A 20 -5.35 3.74 -0.38
CA GLY A 20 -5.46 2.30 -0.23
C GLY A 20 -6.74 1.82 0.47
N PRO A 21 -6.91 0.49 0.58
CA PRO A 21 -8.11 -0.12 1.16
C PRO A 21 -8.29 0.16 2.66
N TRP A 22 -7.28 0.71 3.34
CA TRP A 22 -7.37 1.09 4.76
C TRP A 22 -8.38 2.20 5.05
N ALA A 23 -8.70 3.05 4.07
CA ALA A 23 -9.63 4.15 4.24
C ALA A 23 -11.09 3.81 3.90
N ILE A 24 -11.39 2.58 3.47
CA ILE A 24 -12.73 2.21 2.96
C ILE A 24 -13.83 2.49 3.98
N ASP A 25 -13.64 2.10 5.23
CA ASP A 25 -14.68 2.26 6.26
C ASP A 25 -14.98 3.74 6.54
N GLU A 26 -13.94 4.55 6.67
CA GLU A 26 -14.06 5.97 6.94
C GLU A 26 -14.69 6.71 5.75
N LEU A 27 -14.22 6.42 4.53
CA LEU A 27 -14.75 7.03 3.31
C LEU A 27 -16.19 6.60 3.02
N ARG A 28 -16.54 5.33 3.25
CA ARG A 28 -17.90 4.84 3.06
C ARG A 28 -18.86 5.48 4.06
N SER A 29 -18.43 5.67 5.30
CA SER A 29 -19.21 6.38 6.33
C SER A 29 -19.50 7.83 5.90
N ALA A 30 -18.53 8.51 5.30
CA ALA A 30 -18.68 9.91 4.89
C ALA A 30 -19.45 10.09 3.55
N LEU A 31 -19.21 9.22 2.57
CA LEU A 31 -19.65 9.42 1.19
C LEU A 31 -20.81 8.50 0.77
N GLY A 32 -21.03 7.39 1.48
CA GLY A 32 -22.05 6.40 1.16
C GLY A 32 -21.95 5.91 -0.28
N ASP A 33 -23.07 5.95 -0.99
CA ASP A 33 -23.18 5.49 -2.39
C ASP A 33 -22.42 6.35 -3.40
N ASN A 34 -21.91 7.53 -2.98
CA ASN A 34 -21.08 8.37 -3.83
C ASN A 34 -19.61 7.91 -3.88
N LEU A 35 -19.21 6.92 -3.07
CA LEU A 35 -17.87 6.37 -3.09
C LEU A 35 -17.73 5.29 -4.17
N ALA A 36 -16.71 5.42 -5.01
CA ALA A 36 -16.32 4.39 -5.98
C ALA A 36 -14.79 4.26 -6.06
N VAL A 37 -14.31 3.11 -6.54
CA VAL A 37 -12.88 2.86 -6.78
C VAL A 37 -12.67 2.48 -8.24
N ALA A 38 -11.68 3.11 -8.86
CA ALA A 38 -11.19 2.80 -10.19
C ALA A 38 -9.69 2.46 -10.14
N GLN A 39 -9.20 1.78 -11.17
CA GLN A 39 -7.76 1.59 -11.33
C GLN A 39 -7.08 2.93 -11.60
N LEU A 40 -5.82 3.04 -11.18
CA LEU A 40 -4.98 4.17 -11.50
C LEU A 40 -4.85 4.31 -13.03
N PRO A 41 -4.87 5.55 -13.56
CA PRO A 41 -4.76 5.77 -14.99
C PRO A 41 -3.42 5.30 -15.52
N ALA A 42 -3.40 4.78 -16.75
CA ALA A 42 -2.16 4.48 -17.45
C ALA A 42 -1.40 5.78 -17.78
N GLY A 43 -0.07 5.72 -17.70
CA GLY A 43 0.82 6.79 -18.15
C GLY A 43 1.45 6.47 -19.52
N PRO A 44 2.35 7.35 -20.02
CA PRO A 44 3.07 7.13 -21.27
C PRO A 44 3.90 5.83 -21.30
N ALA A 45 4.28 5.32 -20.13
CA ALA A 45 5.05 4.09 -19.96
C ALA A 45 4.16 2.83 -19.75
N GLY A 46 2.83 2.95 -19.86
CA GLY A 46 1.89 1.84 -19.69
C GLY A 46 1.04 1.93 -18.41
N PRO A 47 0.40 0.81 -18.01
CA PRO A 47 -0.46 0.77 -16.82
C PRO A 47 0.27 1.19 -15.55
N ALA A 48 -0.41 1.90 -14.65
CA ALA A 48 0.14 2.25 -13.35
C ALA A 48 0.37 1.01 -12.49
N GLN A 49 1.57 0.91 -11.91
CA GLN A 49 2.01 -0.21 -11.08
C GLN A 49 2.38 0.31 -9.68
N PRO A 50 1.40 0.54 -8.79
CA PRO A 50 1.69 0.99 -7.43
C PRO A 50 2.43 -0.09 -6.65
N TRP A 51 2.98 0.27 -5.49
CA TRP A 51 3.55 -0.72 -4.58
C TRP A 51 2.48 -1.63 -3.99
N LEU A 52 2.82 -2.91 -3.94
CA LEU A 52 2.09 -3.96 -3.24
C LEU A 52 2.86 -4.32 -1.98
N THR A 53 2.23 -4.14 -0.84
CA THR A 53 2.71 -4.61 0.45
C THR A 53 1.80 -5.73 0.95
N ALA A 54 2.35 -6.61 1.77
CA ALA A 54 1.60 -7.66 2.46
C ALA A 54 2.02 -7.68 3.92
N ASP A 55 1.02 -7.77 4.80
CA ASP A 55 1.27 -7.96 6.23
C ASP A 55 1.46 -9.45 6.53
N GLY A 56 2.40 -9.74 7.43
CA GLY A 56 2.74 -11.10 7.85
C GLY A 56 2.80 -11.21 9.37
N VAL A 57 2.61 -12.44 9.86
CA VAL A 57 2.80 -12.77 11.28
C VAL A 57 4.24 -13.24 11.47
N PHE A 58 4.97 -12.58 12.36
CA PHE A 58 6.34 -12.94 12.71
C PHE A 58 6.38 -13.58 14.10
N ILE A 59 7.15 -14.66 14.24
CA ILE A 59 7.32 -15.37 15.52
C ILE A 59 8.56 -14.81 16.20
N ASN A 60 8.43 -14.44 17.47
CA ASN A 60 9.58 -14.02 18.26
C ASN A 60 10.49 -15.24 18.55
N PRO A 61 11.74 -15.27 18.07
CA PRO A 61 12.62 -16.42 18.27
C PRO A 61 13.12 -16.59 19.71
N THR A 62 12.91 -15.59 20.58
CA THR A 62 13.43 -15.60 21.96
C THR A 62 12.48 -16.24 22.98
N VAL A 63 11.26 -16.62 22.59
CA VAL A 63 10.28 -17.25 23.49
C VAL A 63 10.54 -18.75 23.64
N ALA A 64 9.97 -19.39 24.65
CA ALA A 64 10.18 -20.82 24.90
C ALA A 64 9.72 -21.67 23.70
N PRO A 65 10.36 -22.82 23.41
CA PRO A 65 10.02 -23.66 22.24
C PRO A 65 8.54 -24.06 22.17
N GLU A 66 7.90 -24.31 23.30
CA GLU A 66 6.48 -24.64 23.38
C GLU A 66 5.62 -23.44 22.94
N GLN A 67 6.02 -22.22 23.30
CA GLN A 67 5.34 -20.99 22.89
C GLN A 67 5.56 -20.71 21.40
N GLN A 68 6.73 -21.04 20.85
CA GLN A 68 6.98 -20.91 19.40
C GLN A 68 6.05 -21.83 18.60
N THR A 69 5.83 -23.06 19.07
CA THR A 69 4.92 -24.02 18.43
C THR A 69 3.48 -23.49 18.43
N LEU A 70 2.99 -23.02 19.57
CA LEU A 70 1.66 -22.41 19.68
C LEU A 70 1.52 -21.15 18.80
N ALA A 71 2.55 -20.29 18.78
CA ALA A 71 2.57 -19.10 17.92
C ALA A 71 2.52 -19.46 16.43
N LEU A 72 3.20 -20.53 16.02
CA LEU A 72 3.15 -21.02 14.64
C LEU A 72 1.76 -21.54 14.27
N ASP A 73 1.11 -22.29 15.15
CA ASP A 73 -0.25 -22.78 14.91
C ASP A 73 -1.26 -21.63 14.83
N PHE A 74 -1.11 -20.62 15.68
CA PHE A 74 -1.90 -19.39 15.58
C PHE A 74 -1.64 -18.61 14.29
N ALA A 75 -0.38 -18.47 13.86
CA ALA A 75 -0.03 -17.82 12.60
C ALA A 75 -0.65 -18.55 11.39
N ARG A 76 -0.64 -19.89 11.40
CA ARG A 76 -1.33 -20.70 10.37
C ARG A 76 -2.83 -20.48 10.36
N PHE A 77 -3.45 -20.43 11.54
CA PHE A 77 -4.87 -20.12 11.66
C PHE A 77 -5.19 -18.73 11.09
N LEU A 78 -4.45 -17.69 11.50
CA LEU A 78 -4.64 -16.31 11.04
C LEU A 78 -4.46 -16.14 9.52
N THR A 79 -3.56 -16.91 8.92
CA THR A 79 -3.26 -16.86 7.48
C THR A 79 -4.08 -17.86 6.65
N GLY A 80 -4.99 -18.61 7.29
CA GLY A 80 -5.91 -19.52 6.63
C GLY A 80 -6.93 -18.82 5.73
N ALA A 81 -7.56 -19.59 4.83
CA ALA A 81 -8.54 -19.06 3.88
C ALA A 81 -9.79 -18.47 4.57
N GLU A 82 -10.26 -19.12 5.65
CA GLU A 82 -11.39 -18.64 6.44
C GLU A 82 -11.08 -17.31 7.13
N SER A 83 -9.92 -17.21 7.80
CA SER A 83 -9.44 -15.96 8.39
C SER A 83 -9.24 -14.87 7.34
N GLY A 84 -8.73 -15.22 6.16
CA GLY A 84 -8.63 -14.29 5.03
C GLY A 84 -10.01 -13.78 4.57
N ALA A 85 -11.03 -14.64 4.53
CA ALA A 85 -12.39 -14.23 4.20
C ALA A 85 -12.95 -13.29 5.28
N ALA A 86 -12.67 -13.53 6.56
CA ALA A 86 -13.04 -12.63 7.65
C ALA A 86 -12.32 -11.26 7.55
N ILE A 87 -11.04 -11.24 7.15
CA ILE A 87 -10.27 -10.02 6.88
C ILE A 87 -10.93 -9.19 5.76
N ALA A 88 -11.37 -9.85 4.69
CA ALA A 88 -12.08 -9.20 3.59
C ALA A 88 -13.46 -8.67 4.03
N GLN A 89 -14.24 -9.49 4.71
CA GLN A 89 -15.62 -9.17 5.10
C GLN A 89 -15.70 -8.08 6.17
N VAL A 90 -14.87 -8.18 7.21
CA VAL A 90 -14.92 -7.31 8.38
C VAL A 90 -13.98 -6.13 8.22
N GLY A 91 -12.72 -6.41 7.91
CA GLY A 91 -11.66 -5.40 7.82
C GLY A 91 -11.58 -4.70 6.47
N ARG A 92 -12.32 -5.18 5.45
CA ARG A 92 -12.28 -4.68 4.07
C ARG A 92 -10.85 -4.56 3.55
N ARG A 93 -10.00 -5.53 3.89
CA ARG A 93 -8.63 -5.63 3.39
C ARG A 93 -8.51 -6.81 2.42
N LEU A 94 -7.57 -6.67 1.48
CA LEU A 94 -7.24 -7.77 0.57
C LEU A 94 -6.56 -8.89 1.37
N PRO A 95 -7.09 -10.12 1.35
CA PRO A 95 -6.42 -11.25 1.98
C PRO A 95 -5.22 -11.68 1.14
N ALA A 96 -4.10 -12.02 1.80
CA ALA A 96 -2.93 -12.57 1.14
C ALA A 96 -3.14 -14.03 0.67
N ASN A 97 -4.04 -14.77 1.35
CA ASN A 97 -4.36 -16.14 1.00
C ASN A 97 -5.23 -16.17 -0.27
N ARG A 98 -4.71 -16.75 -1.36
CA ARG A 98 -5.39 -16.82 -2.67
C ARG A 98 -6.69 -17.62 -2.66
N ASN A 99 -6.88 -18.49 -1.67
CA ASN A 99 -8.09 -19.31 -1.54
C ASN A 99 -9.15 -18.63 -0.65
N ALA A 100 -8.86 -17.47 -0.06
CA ALA A 100 -9.83 -16.71 0.72
C ALA A 100 -10.90 -16.10 -0.19
N ALA A 101 -12.15 -16.18 0.23
CA ALA A 101 -13.24 -15.50 -0.45
C ALA A 101 -13.12 -13.98 -0.23
N LEU A 102 -13.02 -13.22 -1.32
CA LEU A 102 -13.01 -11.75 -1.25
C LEU A 102 -14.39 -11.15 -0.97
N GLY A 103 -15.45 -11.87 -1.36
CA GLY A 103 -16.83 -11.36 -1.34
C GLY A 103 -17.17 -10.50 -2.57
N ASP A 104 -18.30 -9.81 -2.48
CA ASP A 104 -18.93 -9.03 -3.55
C ASP A 104 -18.79 -7.50 -3.38
N ASP A 105 -18.05 -7.04 -2.37
CA ASP A 105 -17.83 -5.62 -2.13
C ASP A 105 -17.08 -4.96 -3.32
N ALA A 106 -17.80 -4.16 -4.10
CA ALA A 106 -17.30 -3.55 -5.33
C ALA A 106 -16.07 -2.65 -5.10
N ILE A 107 -15.97 -2.00 -3.94
CA ILE A 107 -14.84 -1.14 -3.58
C ILE A 107 -13.60 -2.00 -3.35
N LEU A 108 -13.73 -3.06 -2.55
CA LEU A 108 -12.62 -3.97 -2.27
C LEU A 108 -12.17 -4.72 -3.55
N GLN A 109 -13.12 -5.15 -4.39
CA GLN A 109 -12.81 -5.72 -5.70
C GLN A 109 -12.09 -4.73 -6.62
N GLY A 110 -12.38 -3.43 -6.52
CA GLY A 110 -11.64 -2.37 -7.21
C GLY A 110 -10.16 -2.38 -6.85
N PHE A 111 -9.85 -2.47 -5.56
CA PHE A 111 -8.47 -2.61 -5.10
C PHE A 111 -7.83 -3.92 -5.56
N ALA A 112 -8.56 -5.04 -5.54
CA ALA A 112 -8.04 -6.33 -6.01
C ALA A 112 -7.63 -6.28 -7.49
N ARG A 113 -8.41 -5.58 -8.33
CA ARG A 113 -8.06 -5.34 -9.75
C ARG A 113 -6.79 -4.53 -9.90
N GLN A 114 -6.59 -3.48 -9.10
CA GLN A 114 -5.35 -2.70 -9.13
C GLN A 114 -4.15 -3.51 -8.62
N ALA A 115 -4.33 -4.32 -7.59
CA ALA A 115 -3.28 -5.16 -6.99
C ALA A 115 -2.71 -6.18 -8.00
N ALA A 116 -3.50 -6.64 -8.98
CA ALA A 116 -3.03 -7.55 -10.02
C ALA A 116 -1.95 -6.97 -10.94
N ALA A 117 -1.84 -5.63 -11.02
CA ALA A 117 -0.82 -4.92 -11.80
C ALA A 117 0.24 -4.23 -10.91
N ALA A 118 0.15 -4.38 -9.59
CA ALA A 118 1.05 -3.75 -8.63
C ALA A 118 2.40 -4.48 -8.56
N GLN A 119 3.45 -3.76 -8.15
CA GLN A 119 4.80 -4.30 -7.97
C GLN A 119 5.06 -4.56 -6.49
N PRO A 120 5.63 -5.71 -6.09
CA PRO A 120 6.07 -5.92 -4.72
C PRO A 120 7.04 -4.83 -4.28
N MET A 121 6.78 -4.24 -3.12
CA MET A 121 7.73 -3.29 -2.53
C MET A 121 9.06 -4.00 -2.25
N PRO A 122 10.22 -3.46 -2.65
CA PRO A 122 11.51 -4.05 -2.31
C PRO A 122 11.70 -4.11 -0.79
N GLY A 123 12.14 -5.26 -0.27
CA GLY A 123 12.37 -5.47 1.17
C GLY A 123 13.82 -5.24 1.63
N LEU A 124 14.63 -4.55 0.82
CA LEU A 124 16.06 -4.35 1.07
C LEU A 124 16.29 -3.19 2.05
N PRO A 125 17.30 -3.28 2.94
CA PRO A 125 17.66 -2.18 3.85
C PRO A 125 17.89 -0.84 3.16
N GLU A 126 18.40 -0.88 1.93
CA GLU A 126 18.69 0.31 1.11
C GLU A 126 17.46 1.15 0.75
N MET A 127 16.25 0.58 0.86
CA MET A 127 15.00 1.30 0.59
C MET A 127 14.79 2.51 1.50
N ALA A 128 15.37 2.52 2.71
CA ALA A 128 15.27 3.67 3.61
C ALA A 128 15.81 4.95 2.95
N GLN A 129 16.93 4.86 2.21
CA GLN A 129 17.51 6.00 1.49
C GLN A 129 16.64 6.41 0.31
N ALA A 130 16.03 5.44 -0.38
CA ALA A 130 15.10 5.71 -1.48
C ALA A 130 13.87 6.50 -1.02
N TRP A 131 13.34 6.22 0.19
CA TRP A 131 12.24 6.99 0.75
C TRP A 131 12.62 8.43 1.09
N GLY A 132 13.77 8.63 1.75
CA GLY A 132 14.25 9.96 2.12
C GLY A 132 14.54 10.81 0.87
N TYR A 133 15.56 10.43 0.10
CA TYR A 133 15.99 11.20 -1.06
C TYR A 133 14.94 11.25 -2.17
N GLY A 134 14.14 10.19 -2.34
CA GLY A 134 13.04 10.19 -3.30
C GLY A 134 11.92 11.14 -2.90
N GLY A 135 11.61 11.27 -1.62
CA GLY A 135 10.64 12.25 -1.12
C GLY A 135 11.08 13.68 -1.42
N ASP A 136 12.33 14.02 -1.10
CA ASP A 136 12.92 15.33 -1.37
C ASP A 136 12.95 15.64 -2.88
N MET A 137 13.29 14.64 -3.69
CA MET A 137 13.25 14.72 -5.16
C MET A 137 11.86 15.11 -5.68
N PHE A 138 10.80 14.49 -5.17
CA PHE A 138 9.43 14.80 -5.59
C PHE A 138 9.05 16.25 -5.24
N VAL A 139 9.35 16.71 -4.02
CA VAL A 139 9.08 18.09 -3.61
C VAL A 139 9.81 19.07 -4.52
N LYS A 140 11.12 18.88 -4.72
CA LYS A 140 11.97 19.74 -5.55
C LYS A 140 11.49 19.86 -7.00
N VAL A 141 11.01 18.75 -7.59
CA VAL A 141 10.51 18.75 -8.97
C VAL A 141 9.10 19.34 -9.06
N VAL A 142 8.20 19.00 -8.13
CA VAL A 142 6.80 19.45 -8.16
C VAL A 142 6.67 20.94 -7.88
N ASP A 143 7.51 21.50 -7.00
CA ASP A 143 7.54 22.93 -6.71
C ASP A 143 8.08 23.77 -7.89
N GLY A 144 8.61 23.11 -8.93
CA GLY A 144 9.03 23.74 -10.19
C GLY A 144 10.44 24.33 -10.17
N ASP A 145 11.18 24.14 -9.08
CA ASP A 145 12.48 24.75 -8.84
C ASP A 145 13.65 23.99 -9.49
N ALA A 146 13.40 22.85 -10.14
CA ALA A 146 14.47 22.04 -10.73
C ALA A 146 14.07 21.27 -12.00
N ASP A 147 15.07 21.06 -12.87
CA ASP A 147 14.93 20.17 -14.03
C ASP A 147 14.70 18.72 -13.57
N PRO A 148 13.61 18.05 -14.02
CA PRO A 148 13.28 16.70 -13.57
C PRO A 148 14.39 15.68 -13.86
N ALA A 149 14.99 15.76 -15.06
CA ALA A 149 15.99 14.76 -15.48
C ALA A 149 17.30 14.91 -14.70
N ALA A 150 17.74 16.13 -14.44
CA ALA A 150 18.91 16.42 -13.61
C ALA A 150 18.66 15.99 -12.15
N THR A 151 17.48 16.30 -11.61
CA THR A 151 17.13 16.00 -10.22
C THR A 151 17.05 14.49 -9.98
N VAL A 152 16.48 13.73 -10.91
CA VAL A 152 16.49 12.25 -10.82
C VAL A 152 17.91 11.68 -10.83
N ARG A 153 18.81 12.22 -11.67
CA ARG A 153 20.21 11.75 -11.70
C ARG A 153 20.96 12.07 -10.41
N GLU A 154 20.75 13.27 -9.87
CA GLU A 154 21.31 13.70 -8.58
C GLU A 154 20.82 12.79 -7.45
N THR A 155 19.51 12.58 -7.35
CA THR A 155 18.90 11.70 -6.35
C THR A 155 19.40 10.27 -6.46
N ALA A 156 19.55 9.73 -7.67
CA ALA A 156 20.10 8.39 -7.87
C ALA A 156 21.54 8.27 -7.34
N ALA A 157 22.38 9.29 -7.57
CA ALA A 157 23.74 9.32 -7.03
C ALA A 157 23.72 9.38 -5.49
N LEU A 158 22.89 10.22 -4.88
CA LEU A 158 22.75 10.32 -3.42
C LEU A 158 22.30 8.99 -2.79
N ILE A 159 21.35 8.30 -3.40
CA ILE A 159 20.89 6.98 -2.93
C ILE A 159 22.02 5.96 -3.01
N ASN A 160 22.82 5.96 -4.08
CA ASN A 160 23.95 5.03 -4.22
C ASN A 160 25.04 5.33 -3.18
N ASP A 161 25.45 6.60 -3.06
CA ASP A 161 26.47 7.04 -2.09
C ASP A 161 26.06 6.69 -0.65
N ALA A 162 24.80 6.96 -0.27
CA ALA A 162 24.28 6.65 1.06
C ALA A 162 24.22 5.14 1.36
N ASN A 163 24.18 4.30 0.32
CA ASN A 163 24.22 2.86 0.42
C ASN A 163 25.61 2.26 0.14
N GLY A 164 26.63 3.10 -0.08
CA GLY A 164 27.99 2.67 -0.38
C GLY A 164 28.13 1.91 -1.72
N LYS A 165 27.37 2.31 -2.74
CA LYS A 165 27.34 1.69 -4.08
C LYS A 165 27.95 2.59 -5.15
#